data_AF-A0A7C0UUU0-F1
#
_entry.id   AF-A0A7C0UUU0-F1
#
_cell.length_a   1.000
_cell.length_b   1.000
_cell.length_c   1.000
_cell.angle_alpha   90.00
_cell.angle_beta   90.00
_cell.angle_gamma   90.00
#
_symmetry.space_group_name_H-M   'P 1'
#
loop_
_entity.id
_entity.type
_entity.pdbx_description
1 polymer ?
#
loop_
_entity_poly.entity_id
_entity_poly.type
_entity_poly.pdbx_seq_one_letter_code
_entity_poly.pdbx_strand_id
1 'polypeptide(L)'
;ASEATAEFMGWITSLFDEAKVVWHVAELGKVDEGGGGTLAKFFARLGPEVVDAGIPVLAMHSPFELIHKADLFMAYKGYRAFFAAPYAKLKY
;
A
#
# COMPACT_ATOMS: atom_id res chain seq x y z
N ALA A 1 11.56 9.60 -5.43
CA ALA A 1 10.49 8.71 -4.95
C ALA A 1 10.79 7.29 -5.44
N SER A 2 10.25 6.27 -4.79
CA SER A 2 10.16 4.93 -5.37
C SER A 2 8.71 4.75 -5.73
N GLU A 3 8.39 4.94 -6.99
CA GLU A 3 7.02 4.78 -7.48
C GLU A 3 6.84 3.36 -7.98
N ALA A 4 5.75 2.71 -7.56
CA ALA A 4 5.34 1.45 -8.15
C ALA A 4 5.06 1.63 -9.64
N THR A 5 5.46 0.66 -10.46
CA THR A 5 5.13 0.69 -11.89
C THR A 5 3.61 0.60 -12.07
N ALA A 6 3.09 1.12 -13.19
CA ALA A 6 1.67 1.03 -13.51
C ALA A 6 1.20 -0.43 -13.64
N GLU A 7 2.07 -1.31 -14.17
CA GLU A 7 1.81 -2.75 -14.31
C GLU A 7 1.67 -3.43 -12.94
N PHE A 8 2.61 -3.16 -12.02
CA PHE A 8 2.55 -3.69 -10.67
C PHE A 8 1.31 -3.20 -9.91
N MET A 9 0.98 -1.91 -10.03
CA MET A 9 -0.25 -1.37 -9.45
C MET A 9 -1.50 -2.02 -10.04
N GLY A 10 -1.55 -2.25 -11.36
CA GLY A 10 -2.66 -2.94 -12.01
C GLY A 10 -2.86 -4.37 -11.50
N TRP A 11 -1.77 -5.08 -11.23
CA TRP A 11 -1.84 -6.40 -10.61
C TRP A 11 -2.35 -6.33 -9.15
N ILE A 12 -1.86 -5.39 -8.35
CA ILE A 12 -2.29 -5.19 -6.95
C ILE A 12 -3.78 -4.87 -6.87
N THR A 13 -4.28 -3.93 -7.68
CA THR A 13 -5.70 -3.54 -7.65
C THR A 13 -6.61 -4.68 -8.11
N SER A 14 -6.22 -5.42 -9.15
CA SER A 14 -6.94 -6.61 -9.60
C SER A 14 -7.02 -7.68 -8.51
N LEU A 15 -5.90 -7.92 -7.81
CA LEU A 15 -5.86 -8.86 -6.68
C LEU A 15 -6.79 -8.42 -5.55
N PHE A 16 -6.83 -7.13 -5.21
CA PHE A 16 -7.71 -6.60 -4.18
C PHE A 16 -9.18 -6.73 -4.57
N ASP A 17 -9.52 -6.47 -5.84
CA ASP A 17 -10.89 -6.60 -6.36
C ASP A 17 -11.38 -8.07 -6.37
N GLU A 18 -10.51 -9.00 -6.78
CA GLU A 18 -10.75 -10.46 -6.71
C GLU A 18 -10.99 -10.88 -5.26
N ALA A 19 -10.14 -10.42 -4.33
CA ALA A 19 -10.24 -10.73 -2.90
C ALA A 19 -11.35 -9.96 -2.17
N LYS A 20 -12.06 -9.02 -2.83
CA LYS A 20 -13.06 -8.13 -2.22
C LYS A 20 -12.47 -7.31 -1.06
N VAL A 21 -11.28 -6.77 -1.26
CA VAL A 21 -10.63 -5.82 -0.34
C VAL A 21 -11.08 -4.43 -0.75
N VAL A 22 -11.64 -3.67 0.19
CA VAL A 22 -11.94 -2.25 -0.04
C VAL A 22 -10.66 -1.46 0.15
N TRP A 23 -10.27 -0.67 -0.85
CA TRP A 23 -9.04 0.11 -0.86
C TRP A 23 -9.28 1.52 -1.42
N HIS A 24 -8.33 2.42 -1.17
CA HIS A 24 -8.35 3.78 -1.72
C HIS A 24 -6.93 4.22 -2.08
N VAL A 25 -6.83 5.29 -2.88
CA VAL A 25 -5.56 5.99 -3.13
C VAL A 25 -5.41 7.10 -2.09
N ALA A 26 -4.19 7.31 -1.61
CA ALA A 26 -3.86 8.39 -0.71
C ALA A 26 -2.58 9.09 -1.16
N GLU A 27 -2.56 10.41 -1.03
CA GLU A 27 -1.38 11.25 -1.18
C GLU A 27 -1.12 11.98 0.14
N LEU A 28 0.13 12.36 0.40
CA LEU A 28 0.51 13.04 1.65
C LEU A 28 0.23 14.55 1.57
N GLY A 29 -1.05 14.92 1.61
CA GLY A 29 -1.49 16.31 1.58
C GLY A 29 -1.33 16.96 0.20
N LYS A 30 -1.47 18.29 0.14
CA LYS A 30 -1.24 19.04 -1.09
C LYS A 30 0.25 19.06 -1.43
N VAL A 31 0.53 19.33 -2.70
CA VAL A 31 1.90 19.61 -3.17
C VAL A 31 2.51 20.71 -2.29
N ASP A 32 3.73 20.44 -1.80
CA ASP A 32 4.53 21.31 -0.92
C ASP A 32 3.95 21.57 0.49
N GLU A 33 2.88 20.88 0.90
CA GLU A 33 2.31 21.01 2.25
C GLU A 33 3.09 20.18 3.29
N GLY A 34 3.71 19.09 2.85
CA GLY A 34 4.45 18.19 3.73
C GLY A 34 5.48 17.34 2.99
N GLY A 35 6.46 16.85 3.75
CA GLY A 35 7.45 15.88 3.27
C GLY A 35 7.15 14.50 3.82
N GLY A 36 7.07 13.51 2.93
CA GLY A 36 6.91 12.10 3.26
C GLY A 36 8.16 11.27 2.96
N GLY A 37 8.14 10.02 3.40
CA GLY A 37 9.14 9.04 2.98
C GLY A 37 9.10 7.77 3.81
N THR A 38 8.89 6.64 3.16
CA THR A 38 8.91 5.32 3.79
C THR A 38 10.24 4.61 3.51
N LEU A 39 10.35 3.38 4.04
CA LEU A 39 11.47 2.49 3.73
C LEU A 39 11.43 1.93 2.30
N ALA A 40 10.30 2.05 1.57
CA ALA A 40 10.11 1.46 0.24
C ALA A 40 11.23 1.81 -0.74
N LYS A 41 11.68 3.07 -0.72
CA LYS A 41 12.79 3.56 -1.56
C LYS A 41 14.12 2.84 -1.38
N PHE A 42 14.36 2.24 -0.21
CA PHE A 42 15.59 1.50 0.05
C PHE A 42 15.48 0.08 -0.51
N PHE A 43 14.30 -0.54 -0.45
CA PHE A 43 14.04 -1.86 -1.00
C PHE A 43 13.99 -1.84 -2.53
N ALA A 44 13.36 -0.83 -3.14
CA ALA A 44 13.29 -0.73 -4.61
C ALA A 44 14.67 -0.65 -5.28
N ARG A 45 15.70 -0.12 -4.58
CA ARG A 45 17.09 -0.10 -5.05
C ARG A 45 17.71 -1.50 -5.19
N LEU A 46 17.12 -2.51 -4.55
CA LEU A 46 17.61 -3.89 -4.59
C LEU A 46 17.02 -4.67 -5.77
N GLY A 47 16.19 -4.04 -6.62
CA GLY A 47 15.55 -4.66 -7.78
C GLY A 47 14.11 -5.19 -7.66
N PRO A 48 13.47 -5.36 -6.48
CA PRO A 48 12.05 -5.72 -6.44
C PRO A 48 11.14 -4.53 -6.75
N GLU A 49 9.95 -4.82 -7.26
CA GLU A 49 8.85 -3.85 -7.31
C GLU A 49 8.26 -3.65 -5.92
N VAL A 50 8.00 -2.38 -5.56
CA VAL A 50 7.54 -2.01 -4.22
C VAL A 50 6.39 -1.01 -4.34
N VAL A 51 5.37 -1.20 -3.49
CA VAL A 51 4.26 -0.27 -3.31
C VAL A 51 4.11 0.05 -1.82
N ASP A 52 3.86 1.32 -1.52
CA ASP A 52 3.48 1.75 -0.18
C ASP A 52 1.98 1.51 0.02
N ALA A 53 1.63 0.76 1.07
CA ALA A 53 0.24 0.47 1.44
C ALA A 53 0.11 0.38 2.95
N GLY A 54 -0.94 0.98 3.50
CA GLY A 54 -1.20 1.01 4.94
C GLY A 54 -2.62 1.47 5.25
N ILE A 55 -2.91 1.65 6.54
CA ILE A 55 -4.19 2.16 7.01
C ILE A 55 -4.11 3.67 7.25
N PRO A 56 -5.19 4.44 7.01
CA PRO A 56 -5.23 5.83 7.39
C PRO A 56 -5.21 5.97 8.92
N VAL A 57 -4.43 6.93 9.41
CA VAL A 57 -4.28 7.23 10.84
C VAL A 57 -4.66 8.68 11.07
N LEU A 58 -5.48 8.94 12.09
CA LEU A 58 -5.73 10.29 12.58
C LEU A 58 -4.79 10.60 13.74
N ALA A 59 -4.29 11.84 13.75
CA ALA A 59 -3.31 12.35 14.73
C ALA A 59 -2.02 11.51 14.78
N MET A 60 -1.47 11.14 13.62
CA MET A 60 -0.20 10.42 13.51
C MET A 60 0.92 11.13 14.32
N HIS A 61 1.67 10.37 15.11
CA HIS A 61 2.66 10.79 16.11
C HIS A 61 2.12 11.41 17.42
N SER A 62 0.81 11.44 17.63
CA SER A 62 0.21 11.75 18.94
C SER A 62 0.51 10.63 19.95
N PRO A 63 0.55 10.92 21.27
CA PRO A 63 0.53 9.88 22.31
C PRO A 63 -0.68 8.94 22.22
N PHE A 64 -1.74 9.35 21.52
CA PHE A 64 -2.91 8.54 21.23
C PHE A 64 -3.36 8.74 19.79
N GLU A 65 -3.10 7.73 18.96
CA GLU A 65 -3.48 7.67 17.55
C GLU A 65 -4.82 6.95 17.37
N LEU A 66 -5.55 7.28 16.30
CA LEU A 66 -6.84 6.67 16.01
C LEU A 66 -6.83 6.04 14.61
N ILE A 67 -7.35 4.81 14.53
CA ILE A 67 -7.60 4.08 13.28
C ILE A 67 -9.01 3.52 13.26
N HIS A 68 -9.53 3.25 12.06
CA HIS A 68 -10.84 2.61 11.90
C HIS A 68 -10.70 1.08 11.87
N LYS A 69 -11.61 0.38 12.56
CA LYS A 69 -11.57 -1.10 12.65
C LYS A 69 -11.76 -1.79 11.31
N ALA A 70 -12.59 -1.24 10.42
CA ALA A 70 -12.77 -1.83 9.10
C ALA A 70 -11.51 -1.72 8.25
N ASP A 71 -10.77 -0.61 8.36
CA ASP A 71 -9.54 -0.39 7.60
C ASP A 71 -8.45 -1.37 8.05
N LEU A 72 -8.35 -1.60 9.37
CA LEU A 72 -7.48 -2.63 9.93
C LEU A 72 -7.81 -4.03 9.39
N PHE A 73 -9.09 -4.38 9.32
CA PHE A 73 -9.53 -5.66 8.78
C PHE A 73 -9.24 -5.79 7.28
N MET A 74 -9.47 -4.73 6.50
CA MET A 74 -9.19 -4.72 5.06
C MET A 74 -7.70 -4.79 4.77
N ALA A 75 -6.85 -4.13 5.56
CA ALA A 75 -5.39 -4.26 5.47
C ALA A 75 -4.94 -5.70 5.73
N TYR A 76 -5.43 -6.33 6.81
CA TYR A 76 -5.18 -7.76 7.07
C TYR A 76 -5.60 -8.64 5.88
N LYS A 77 -6.80 -8.42 5.36
CA LYS A 77 -7.35 -9.18 4.25
C LYS A 77 -6.53 -8.99 2.96
N GLY A 78 -6.11 -7.76 2.67
CA GLY A 78 -5.27 -7.39 1.52
C GLY A 78 -3.90 -8.04 1.58
N TYR A 79 -3.20 -7.94 2.71
CA TYR A 79 -1.91 -8.60 2.88
C TYR A 79 -2.03 -10.12 2.80
N ARG A 80 -3.09 -10.71 3.37
CA ARG A 80 -3.33 -12.15 3.23
C ARG A 80 -3.55 -12.56 1.78
N ALA A 81 -4.29 -11.77 1.01
CA ALA A 81 -4.48 -12.01 -0.42
C ALA A 81 -3.15 -11.93 -1.20
N PHE A 82 -2.33 -10.93 -0.89
CA PHE A 82 -0.98 -10.77 -1.46
C PHE A 82 -0.09 -11.99 -1.19
N PHE A 83 -0.01 -12.47 0.05
CA PHE A 83 0.79 -13.65 0.38
C PHE A 83 0.25 -14.96 -0.21
N ALA A 84 -1.06 -15.04 -0.46
CA ALA A 84 -1.68 -16.20 -1.10
C ALA A 84 -1.59 -16.15 -2.64
N ALA A 85 -1.22 -15.01 -3.22
CA ALA A 85 -1.17 -14.84 -4.66
C ALA A 85 -0.01 -15.66 -5.27
N PRO A 86 -0.23 -16.34 -6.41
CA PRO A 86 0.82 -17.09 -7.07
C PRO A 86 1.87 -16.15 -7.68
N TYR A 87 3.15 -16.48 -7.47
CA TYR A 87 4.33 -15.73 -7.96
C TYR A 87 4.36 -15.53 -9.50
N ALA A 88 3.59 -16.32 -10.25
CA ALA A 88 3.64 -16.39 -11.72
C ALA A 88 3.05 -15.18 -12.46
N LYS A 89 2.29 -14.28 -11.80
CA LYS A 89 1.63 -13.13 -12.46
C LYS A 89 2.54 -11.90 -12.70
N LEU A 90 3.81 -11.93 -12.29
CA LEU A 90 4.76 -10.79 -12.39
C LEU A 90 5.73 -10.87 -13.58
N LYS A 91 5.53 -11.82 -14.52
CA LYS A 91 6.49 -12.10 -15.60
C LYS A 91 5.98 -11.86 -17.03
N TYR A 92 4.77 -11.35 -17.21
CA TYR A 92 4.20 -11.09 -18.52
C TYR A 92 3.52 -9.73 -18.57
#